data_AF-A0A942J5F4-F1
#
_entry.id   AF-A0A942J5F4-F1
#
_cell.length_a   1.000
_cell.length_b   1.000
_cell.length_c   1.000
_cell.angle_alpha   90.00
_cell.angle_beta   90.00
_cell.angle_gamma   90.00
#
_symmetry.space_group_name_H-M   'P 1'
#
loop_
_entity.id
_entity.type
_entity.pdbx_description
1 polymer ?
#
loop_
_entity_poly.entity_id
_entity_poly.type
_entity_poly.pdbx_seq_one_letter_code
_entity_poly.pdbx_strand_id
1 'polypeptide(L)'
;MTDADDLQKLVENLQFVKSAVVKSNNIFRFINISQAMALVGLWGGVGLALLAGFSHCLITRFGTFDAVPLIFRLAFYLSIALFWAAVGRYKMLLILKHARKTYQDITVLRLISDVYTPQSISLLLPFALAGGGVLAFLISRDLGLFIVPAISILLGLSFIAFVNVFYLQEMLVTGNWLLVTGLITLFYAERLSPSLAVIITFGCGFCLLYVAYRLMGKDK
;
A
#
# COMPACT_ATOMS: atom_id res chain seq x y z
N MET A 1 46.29 -16.35 33.95
CA MET A 1 46.28 -15.14 33.10
C MET A 1 45.31 -15.26 31.90
N THR A 2 44.43 -16.26 31.87
CA THR A 2 43.59 -16.60 30.71
C THR A 2 42.11 -16.15 30.84
N ASP A 3 41.54 -16.09 32.05
CA ASP A 3 40.11 -15.82 32.20
C ASP A 3 39.66 -14.38 31.89
N ALA A 4 40.50 -13.37 32.15
CA ALA A 4 40.11 -11.98 31.93
C ALA A 4 40.00 -11.62 30.44
N ASP A 5 40.88 -12.20 29.62
CA ASP A 5 40.95 -11.95 28.18
C ASP A 5 39.78 -12.63 27.44
N ASP A 6 39.38 -13.82 27.90
CA ASP A 6 38.23 -14.55 27.35
C ASP A 6 36.89 -13.86 27.69
N LEU A 7 36.79 -13.29 28.90
CA LEU A 7 35.61 -12.53 29.32
C LEU A 7 35.45 -11.24 28.51
N GLN A 8 36.56 -10.57 28.19
CA GLN A 8 36.56 -9.37 27.37
C GLN A 8 36.13 -9.66 25.91
N LYS A 9 36.60 -10.78 25.33
CA LYS A 9 36.15 -11.24 24.00
C LYS A 9 34.67 -11.61 23.96
N LEU A 10 34.14 -12.20 25.03
CA LEU A 10 32.70 -12.52 25.15
C LEU A 10 31.84 -11.25 25.16
N VAL A 11 32.26 -10.21 25.89
CA VAL A 11 31.57 -8.92 25.92
C VAL A 11 31.59 -8.25 24.55
N GLU A 12 32.73 -8.28 23.85
CA GLU A 12 32.86 -7.70 22.52
C GLU A 12 31.98 -8.43 21.49
N ASN A 13 31.98 -9.77 21.52
CA ASN A 13 31.10 -10.58 20.68
C ASN A 13 29.62 -10.33 20.98
N LEU A 14 29.23 -10.18 22.25
CA LEU A 14 27.85 -9.83 22.62
C LEU A 14 27.46 -8.44 22.13
N GLN A 15 28.37 -7.47 22.16
CA GLN A 15 28.13 -6.14 21.58
C GLN A 15 28.02 -6.21 20.06
N PHE A 16 28.82 -7.05 19.40
CA PHE A 16 28.75 -7.29 17.95
C PHE A 16 27.45 -7.97 17.55
N VAL A 17 27.00 -8.98 18.30
CA VAL A 17 25.71 -9.64 18.09
C VAL A 17 24.57 -8.67 18.37
N LYS A 18 24.62 -7.89 19.45
CA LYS A 18 23.61 -6.88 19.76
C LYS A 18 23.53 -5.81 18.68
N SER A 19 24.66 -5.29 18.21
CA SER A 19 24.71 -4.29 17.14
C SER A 19 24.29 -4.88 15.79
N ALA A 20 24.66 -6.12 15.48
CA ALA A 20 24.18 -6.83 14.29
C ALA A 20 22.66 -7.08 14.34
N VAL A 21 22.12 -7.48 15.50
CA VAL A 21 20.68 -7.68 15.72
C VAL A 21 19.92 -6.36 15.70
N VAL A 22 20.48 -5.28 16.26
CA VAL A 22 19.87 -3.94 16.20
C VAL A 22 19.93 -3.36 14.78
N LYS A 23 21.03 -3.58 14.05
CA LYS A 23 21.20 -3.15 12.65
C LYS A 23 20.35 -4.00 11.69
N SER A 24 20.06 -5.24 12.06
CA SER A 24 19.15 -6.16 11.36
C SER A 24 17.68 -5.89 11.68
N ASN A 25 17.37 -5.42 12.89
CA ASN A 25 16.01 -5.04 13.27
C ASN A 25 15.62 -3.75 12.56
N ASN A 26 14.88 -3.93 11.46
CA ASN A 26 14.33 -2.88 10.63
C ASN A 26 13.69 -1.79 11.51
N ILE A 27 14.07 -0.52 11.31
CA ILE A 27 13.60 0.65 12.10
C ILE A 27 12.06 0.68 12.23
N PHE A 28 11.37 0.12 11.23
CA PHE A 28 9.92 -0.07 11.18
C PHE A 28 9.34 -0.88 12.34
N ARG A 29 10.13 -1.75 12.99
CA ARG A 29 9.65 -2.55 14.13
C ARG A 29 9.37 -1.70 15.37
N PHE A 30 10.01 -0.53 15.48
CA PHE A 30 9.89 0.37 16.64
C PHE A 30 9.02 1.59 16.39
N ILE A 31 8.71 1.89 15.11
CA ILE A 31 7.83 3.00 14.75
C ILE A 31 6.44 2.43 14.51
N ASN A 32 5.42 3.01 15.15
CA ASN A 32 4.01 2.63 14.93
C ASN A 32 3.50 3.12 13.56
N ILE A 33 4.05 2.55 12.49
CA ILE A 33 3.75 2.88 11.09
C ILE A 33 2.40 2.29 10.69
N SER A 34 1.96 1.21 11.35
CA SER A 34 0.61 0.65 11.18
C SER A 34 -0.46 1.71 11.34
N GLN A 35 -0.36 2.59 12.36
CA GLN A 35 -1.34 3.67 12.56
C GLN A 35 -1.39 4.65 11.39
N ALA A 36 -0.23 5.08 10.90
CA ALA A 36 -0.13 6.00 9.78
C ALA A 36 -0.71 5.36 8.51
N MET A 37 -0.34 4.11 8.23
CA MET A 37 -0.83 3.36 7.07
C MET A 37 -2.33 3.09 7.14
N ALA A 38 -2.88 2.80 8.33
CA ALA A 38 -4.30 2.61 8.54
C ALA A 38 -5.11 3.89 8.23
N LEU A 39 -4.66 5.05 8.69
CA LEU A 39 -5.32 6.32 8.39
C LEU A 39 -5.23 6.67 6.90
N VAL A 40 -4.07 6.45 6.28
CA VAL A 40 -3.89 6.64 4.83
C VAL A 40 -4.79 5.69 4.06
N GLY A 41 -4.92 4.43 4.49
CA GLY A 41 -5.84 3.45 3.93
C GLY A 41 -7.29 3.91 4.03
N LEU A 42 -7.72 4.42 5.18
CA LEU A 42 -9.09 4.92 5.35
C LEU A 42 -9.41 6.05 4.37
N TRP A 43 -8.59 7.11 4.34
CA TRP A 43 -8.80 8.25 3.45
C TRP A 43 -8.65 7.86 1.97
N GLY A 44 -7.70 6.98 1.67
CA GLY A 44 -7.49 6.41 0.35
C GLY A 44 -8.70 5.61 -0.13
N GLY A 45 -9.21 4.70 0.69
CA GLY A 45 -10.36 3.85 0.39
C GLY A 45 -11.65 4.63 0.23
N VAL A 46 -11.96 5.54 1.16
CA VAL A 46 -13.16 6.39 1.09
C VAL A 46 -13.11 7.29 -0.13
N GLY A 47 -11.99 7.98 -0.37
CA GLY A 47 -11.88 8.87 -1.51
C GLY A 47 -11.90 8.13 -2.85
N LEU A 48 -11.28 6.95 -2.94
CA LEU A 48 -11.33 6.10 -4.12
C LEU A 48 -12.75 5.57 -4.37
N ALA A 49 -13.49 5.20 -3.32
CA ALA A 49 -14.89 4.80 -3.43
C ALA A 49 -15.79 5.96 -3.90
N LEU A 50 -15.57 7.18 -3.39
CA LEU A 50 -16.29 8.38 -3.84
C LEU A 50 -16.00 8.72 -5.30
N LEU A 51 -14.73 8.67 -5.72
CA LEU A 51 -14.33 8.94 -7.11
C LEU A 51 -14.91 7.88 -8.05
N ALA A 52 -14.84 6.60 -7.68
CA ALA A 52 -15.43 5.52 -8.48
C ALA A 52 -16.97 5.62 -8.53
N GLY A 53 -17.62 5.96 -7.42
CA GLY A 53 -19.06 6.21 -7.37
C GLY A 53 -19.48 7.39 -8.25
N PHE A 54 -18.70 8.49 -8.22
CA PHE A 54 -18.94 9.64 -9.10
C PHE A 54 -18.75 9.28 -10.58
N SER A 55 -17.72 8.50 -10.91
CA SER A 55 -17.52 7.96 -12.26
C SER A 55 -18.73 7.11 -12.70
N HIS A 56 -19.25 6.28 -11.80
CA HIS A 56 -20.42 5.46 -12.09
C HIS A 56 -21.65 6.32 -12.39
N CYS A 57 -21.91 7.34 -11.57
CA CYS A 57 -23.00 8.29 -11.79
C CYS A 57 -22.91 9.00 -13.15
N LEU A 58 -21.70 9.41 -13.56
CA LEU A 58 -21.48 10.02 -14.88
C LEU A 58 -21.82 9.03 -16.01
N ILE A 59 -21.32 7.79 -15.92
CA ILE A 59 -21.57 6.76 -16.93
C ILE A 59 -23.08 6.45 -17.02
N THR A 60 -23.78 6.32 -15.90
CA THR A 60 -25.23 6.06 -15.91
C THR A 60 -26.04 7.19 -16.53
N ARG A 61 -25.57 8.44 -16.42
CA ARG A 61 -26.27 9.62 -16.95
C ARG A 61 -26.02 9.86 -18.45
N PHE A 62 -24.79 9.63 -18.91
CA PHE A 62 -24.37 9.91 -20.28
C PHE A 62 -24.24 8.64 -21.16
N GLY A 63 -24.47 7.45 -20.59
CA GLY A 63 -24.38 6.15 -21.27
C GLY A 63 -22.97 5.59 -21.29
N THR A 64 -22.00 6.37 -21.78
CA THR A 64 -20.58 5.99 -21.80
C THR A 64 -19.72 7.11 -21.23
N PHE A 65 -18.50 6.77 -20.79
CA PHE A 65 -17.57 7.79 -20.28
C PHE A 65 -17.14 8.77 -21.40
N ASP A 66 -17.04 8.30 -22.65
CA ASP A 66 -16.67 9.15 -23.79
C ASP A 66 -17.75 10.16 -24.19
N ALA A 67 -19.02 9.85 -23.90
CA ALA A 67 -20.14 10.75 -24.12
C ALA A 67 -20.21 11.89 -23.08
N VAL A 68 -19.43 11.82 -22.00
CA VAL A 68 -19.40 12.85 -20.95
C VAL A 68 -18.76 14.13 -21.51
N PRO A 69 -19.36 15.33 -21.29
CA PRO A 69 -18.78 16.59 -21.78
C PRO A 69 -17.35 16.79 -21.27
N LEU A 70 -16.49 17.34 -22.13
CA LEU A 70 -15.05 17.46 -21.88
C LEU A 70 -14.72 18.13 -20.55
N ILE A 71 -15.47 19.15 -20.16
CA ILE A 71 -15.30 19.89 -18.89
C ILE A 71 -15.42 18.94 -17.69
N PHE A 72 -16.42 18.06 -17.68
CA PHE A 72 -16.62 17.11 -16.58
C PHE A 72 -15.52 16.02 -16.56
N ARG A 73 -15.09 15.54 -17.72
CA ARG A 73 -13.97 14.57 -17.81
C ARG A 73 -12.67 15.17 -17.29
N LEU A 74 -12.33 16.39 -17.70
CA LEU A 74 -11.14 17.10 -17.23
C LEU A 74 -11.20 17.36 -15.72
N ALA A 75 -12.34 17.84 -15.22
CA ALA A 75 -12.53 18.04 -13.78
C ALA A 75 -12.37 16.74 -13.00
N PHE A 76 -12.88 15.62 -13.54
CA PHE A 76 -12.72 14.31 -12.94
C PHE A 76 -11.26 13.85 -12.90
N TYR A 77 -10.52 13.92 -14.01
CA TYR A 77 -9.09 13.57 -14.02
C TYR A 77 -8.26 14.46 -13.10
N LEU A 78 -8.55 15.76 -13.06
CA LEU A 78 -7.88 16.70 -12.17
C LEU A 78 -8.19 16.38 -10.69
N SER A 79 -9.42 15.98 -10.37
CA SER A 79 -9.79 15.54 -9.03
C SER A 79 -9.04 14.26 -8.60
N ILE A 80 -8.85 13.30 -9.51
CA ILE A 80 -8.05 12.09 -9.27
C ILE A 80 -6.59 12.48 -8.99
N ALA A 81 -6.00 13.33 -9.82
CA ALA A 81 -4.62 13.76 -9.68
C ALA A 81 -4.39 14.50 -8.35
N LEU A 82 -5.26 15.45 -8.01
CA LEU A 82 -5.21 16.17 -6.73
C LEU A 82 -5.42 15.24 -5.53
N PHE A 83 -6.34 14.28 -5.63
CA PHE A 83 -6.60 13.31 -4.58
C PHE A 83 -5.35 12.46 -4.29
N TRP A 84 -4.71 11.89 -5.31
CA TRP A 84 -3.50 11.10 -5.13
C TRP A 84 -2.32 11.92 -4.61
N ALA A 85 -2.16 13.16 -5.08
CA ALA A 85 -1.14 14.08 -4.56
C ALA A 85 -1.39 14.39 -3.06
N ALA A 86 -2.64 14.63 -2.68
CA ALA A 86 -3.03 14.89 -1.30
C ALA A 86 -2.79 13.67 -0.39
N VAL A 87 -3.22 12.47 -0.81
CA VAL A 87 -3.01 11.22 -0.06
C VAL A 87 -1.51 10.90 0.07
N GLY A 88 -0.73 11.07 -1.01
CA GLY A 88 0.72 10.87 -0.98
C GLY A 88 1.43 11.84 -0.03
N ARG A 89 1.08 13.13 -0.07
CA ARG A 89 1.59 14.13 0.86
C ARG A 89 1.19 13.80 2.30
N TYR A 90 -0.07 13.45 2.53
CA TYR A 90 -0.58 13.10 3.85
C TYR A 90 0.13 11.86 4.43
N LYS A 91 0.35 10.83 3.62
CA LYS A 91 1.14 9.65 3.97
C LYS A 91 2.54 10.04 4.44
N MET A 92 3.27 10.84 3.65
CA MET A 92 4.63 11.27 4.00
C MET A 92 4.66 12.08 5.31
N LEU A 93 3.71 13.00 5.50
CA LEU A 93 3.63 13.80 6.72
C LEU A 93 3.31 12.95 7.95
N LEU A 94 2.42 11.97 7.84
CA LEU A 94 2.11 11.07 8.94
C LEU A 94 3.30 10.19 9.33
N ILE A 95 3.96 9.56 8.35
CA ILE A 95 5.15 8.73 8.62
C ILE A 95 6.24 9.57 9.26
N LEU A 96 6.51 10.78 8.74
CA LEU A 96 7.50 11.69 9.32
C LEU A 96 7.13 12.12 10.74
N LYS A 97 5.86 12.44 10.99
CA LYS A 97 5.36 12.78 12.33
C LYS A 97 5.57 11.65 13.33
N HIS A 98 5.34 10.41 12.92
CA HIS A 98 5.58 9.24 13.78
C HIS A 98 7.07 8.93 13.94
N ALA A 99 7.86 9.05 12.88
CA ALA A 99 9.31 8.82 12.94
C ALA A 99 10.02 9.84 13.85
N ARG A 100 9.61 11.11 13.82
CA ARG A 100 10.16 12.17 14.68
C ARG A 100 9.91 11.96 16.18
N LYS A 101 8.90 11.19 16.56
CA LYS A 101 8.68 10.83 17.97
C LYS A 101 9.74 9.87 18.49
N THR A 102 10.34 9.07 17.60
CA THR A 102 11.38 8.09 17.94
C THR A 102 12.78 8.64 17.69
N TYR A 103 12.96 9.47 16.65
CA TYR A 103 14.25 10.05 16.25
C TYR A 103 14.13 11.55 16.01
N GLN A 104 14.77 12.38 16.84
CA GLN A 104 14.64 13.84 16.80
C GLN A 104 15.19 14.47 15.50
N ASP A 105 16.22 13.87 14.88
CA ASP A 105 16.93 14.46 13.74
C ASP A 105 16.63 13.78 12.37
N ILE A 106 15.46 13.18 12.21
CA ILE A 106 15.13 12.49 10.95
C ILE A 106 14.67 13.47 9.85
N THR A 107 15.38 13.48 8.73
CA THR A 107 15.04 14.23 7.51
C THR A 107 14.23 13.37 6.53
N VAL A 108 13.51 14.00 5.60
CA VAL A 108 12.71 13.27 4.59
C VAL A 108 13.57 12.39 3.70
N LEU A 109 14.75 12.87 3.30
CA LEU A 109 15.70 12.08 2.50
C LEU A 109 16.16 10.83 3.24
N ARG A 110 16.49 10.96 4.53
CA ARG A 110 16.87 9.83 5.38
C ARG A 110 15.72 8.83 5.55
N LEU A 111 14.50 9.33 5.74
CA LEU A 111 13.32 8.47 5.80
C LEU A 111 13.13 7.69 4.49
N ILE A 112 13.31 8.33 3.33
CA ILE A 112 13.22 7.67 2.03
C ILE A 112 14.33 6.61 1.88
N SER A 113 15.58 6.93 2.22
CA SER A 113 16.67 5.94 2.14
C SER A 113 16.44 4.74 3.06
N ASP A 114 15.82 4.97 4.22
CA ASP A 114 15.51 3.92 5.19
C ASP A 114 14.31 3.05 4.75
N VAL A 115 13.32 3.64 4.06
CA VAL A 115 12.16 2.91 3.49
C VAL A 115 12.56 2.12 2.25
N TYR A 116 13.38 2.70 1.37
CA TYR A 116 13.76 2.13 0.08
C TYR A 116 15.11 1.41 0.17
N THR A 117 15.16 0.40 1.04
CA THR A 117 16.33 -0.49 1.13
C THR A 117 16.46 -1.33 -0.15
N PRO A 118 17.66 -1.87 -0.48
CA PRO A 118 17.82 -2.78 -1.61
C PRO A 118 16.86 -3.97 -1.58
N GLN A 119 16.53 -4.48 -0.39
CA GLN A 119 15.56 -5.56 -0.19
C GLN A 119 14.12 -5.12 -0.51
N SER A 120 13.74 -3.90 -0.10
CA SER A 120 12.43 -3.34 -0.44
C SER A 120 12.31 -3.08 -1.94
N ILE A 121 13.38 -2.61 -2.59
CA ILE A 121 13.42 -2.37 -4.03
C ILE A 121 13.36 -3.69 -4.82
N SER A 122 14.12 -4.71 -4.40
CA SER A 122 14.08 -6.03 -5.06
C SER A 122 12.72 -6.71 -4.96
N LEU A 123 11.93 -6.36 -3.93
CA LEU A 123 10.53 -6.76 -3.83
C LEU A 123 9.59 -5.90 -4.68
N LEU A 124 9.74 -4.57 -4.64
CA LEU A 124 8.87 -3.62 -5.35
C LEU A 124 8.98 -3.72 -6.87
N LEU A 125 10.20 -3.87 -7.38
CA LEU A 125 10.49 -3.78 -8.81
C LEU A 125 9.78 -4.87 -9.64
N PRO A 126 9.81 -6.17 -9.26
CA PRO A 126 9.07 -7.20 -9.98
C PRO A 126 7.56 -6.95 -10.02
N PHE A 127 6.94 -6.51 -8.93
CA PHE A 127 5.51 -6.21 -8.91
C PHE A 127 5.17 -4.98 -9.76
N ALA A 128 6.03 -3.95 -9.76
CA ALA A 128 5.84 -2.78 -10.62
C ALA A 128 5.95 -3.14 -12.11
N LEU A 129 6.94 -3.94 -12.48
CA LEU A 129 7.11 -4.42 -13.85
C LEU A 129 5.97 -5.35 -14.28
N ALA A 130 5.55 -6.27 -13.41
CA ALA A 130 4.41 -7.15 -13.67
C ALA A 130 3.11 -6.35 -13.82
N GLY A 131 2.86 -5.38 -12.95
CA GLY A 131 1.70 -4.49 -13.03
C GLY A 131 1.67 -3.69 -14.33
N GLY A 132 2.79 -3.06 -14.69
CA GLY A 132 2.92 -2.33 -15.96
C GLY A 132 2.74 -3.23 -17.18
N GLY A 133 3.36 -4.42 -17.17
CA GLY A 133 3.25 -5.41 -18.25
C GLY A 133 1.82 -5.93 -18.43
N VAL A 134 1.14 -6.27 -17.34
CA VAL A 134 -0.27 -6.71 -17.36
C VAL A 134 -1.19 -5.60 -17.86
N LEU A 135 -0.99 -4.34 -17.41
CA LEU A 135 -1.76 -3.20 -17.92
C LEU A 135 -1.57 -3.00 -19.42
N ALA A 136 -0.31 -2.97 -19.89
CA ALA A 136 -0.01 -2.79 -21.30
C ALA A 136 -0.61 -3.92 -22.15
N PHE A 137 -0.51 -5.16 -21.68
CA PHE A 137 -1.09 -6.32 -22.34
C PHE A 137 -2.62 -6.22 -22.44
N LEU A 138 -3.32 -5.96 -21.33
CA LEU A 138 -4.78 -5.88 -21.31
C LEU A 138 -5.31 -4.73 -22.17
N ILE A 139 -4.66 -3.57 -22.14
CA ILE A 139 -5.03 -2.42 -22.99
C ILE A 139 -4.82 -2.77 -24.46
N SER A 140 -3.69 -3.39 -24.83
CA SER A 140 -3.41 -3.76 -26.23
C SER A 140 -4.37 -4.80 -26.82
N ARG A 141 -5.07 -5.54 -25.96
CA ARG A 141 -6.04 -6.58 -26.35
C ARG A 141 -7.49 -6.14 -26.19
N ASP A 142 -7.74 -4.87 -25.84
CA ASP A 142 -9.07 -4.33 -25.56
C ASP A 142 -9.81 -5.07 -24.42
N LEU A 143 -9.04 -5.62 -23.47
CA LEU A 143 -9.53 -6.38 -22.32
C LEU A 143 -9.65 -5.46 -21.08
N GLY A 144 -10.18 -4.25 -21.29
CA GLY A 144 -10.25 -3.21 -20.25
C GLY A 144 -11.04 -3.62 -19.00
N LEU A 145 -12.03 -4.49 -19.16
CA LEU A 145 -12.83 -5.05 -18.06
C LEU A 145 -11.99 -5.85 -17.06
N PHE A 146 -10.87 -6.44 -17.50
CA PHE A 146 -10.02 -7.28 -16.66
C PHE A 146 -8.90 -6.52 -15.94
N ILE A 147 -8.77 -5.20 -16.16
CA ILE A 147 -7.73 -4.37 -15.53
C ILE A 147 -7.89 -4.35 -14.02
N VAL A 148 -9.11 -4.05 -13.54
CA VAL A 148 -9.40 -3.94 -12.09
C VAL A 148 -9.11 -5.25 -11.35
N PRO A 149 -9.65 -6.42 -11.77
CA PRO A 149 -9.36 -7.68 -11.09
C PRO A 149 -7.88 -8.05 -11.14
N ALA A 150 -7.22 -7.89 -12.30
CA ALA A 150 -5.80 -8.23 -12.44
C ALA A 150 -4.91 -7.39 -11.53
N ILE A 151 -5.16 -6.07 -11.46
CA ILE A 151 -4.39 -5.17 -10.57
C ILE A 151 -4.72 -5.43 -9.10
N SER A 152 -5.97 -5.78 -8.77
CA SER A 152 -6.34 -6.16 -7.40
C SER A 152 -5.58 -7.40 -6.93
N ILE A 153 -5.48 -8.43 -7.79
CA ILE A 153 -4.73 -9.66 -7.48
C ILE A 153 -3.24 -9.34 -7.31
N LEU A 154 -2.63 -8.60 -8.24
CA LEU A 154 -1.21 -8.23 -8.16
C LEU A 154 -0.91 -7.39 -6.92
N LEU A 155 -1.77 -6.41 -6.61
CA LEU A 155 -1.60 -5.57 -5.42
C LEU A 155 -1.79 -6.40 -4.15
N GLY A 156 -2.77 -7.32 -4.12
CA GLY A 156 -2.98 -8.25 -3.01
C GLY A 156 -1.74 -9.11 -2.73
N LEU A 157 -1.16 -9.71 -3.77
CA LEU A 157 0.09 -10.47 -3.66
C LEU A 157 1.26 -9.59 -3.19
N SER A 158 1.38 -8.36 -3.70
CA SER A 158 2.41 -7.43 -3.25
C SER A 158 2.27 -7.09 -1.76
N PHE A 159 1.04 -6.91 -1.27
CA PHE A 159 0.76 -6.62 0.14
C PHE A 159 1.14 -7.80 1.04
N ILE A 160 0.81 -9.02 0.63
CA ILE A 160 1.23 -10.23 1.34
C ILE A 160 2.76 -10.33 1.38
N ALA A 161 3.43 -10.02 0.27
CA ALA A 161 4.89 -10.01 0.21
C ALA A 161 5.50 -8.91 1.12
N PHE A 162 4.86 -7.74 1.22
CA PHE A 162 5.30 -6.65 2.10
C PHE A 162 5.20 -6.98 3.58
N VAL A 163 4.28 -7.86 3.99
CA VAL A 163 4.17 -8.31 5.39
C VAL A 163 5.49 -8.92 5.85
N ASN A 164 6.21 -9.66 4.99
CA ASN A 164 7.48 -10.27 5.34
C ASN A 164 8.62 -9.26 5.52
N VAL A 165 8.54 -8.08 4.89
CA VAL A 165 9.59 -7.05 4.92
C VAL A 165 9.33 -6.02 6.03
N PHE A 166 8.07 -5.61 6.17
CA PHE A 166 7.67 -4.53 7.09
C PHE A 166 7.00 -5.02 8.37
N TYR A 167 6.69 -6.31 8.49
CA TYR A 167 6.04 -6.94 9.66
C TYR A 167 4.68 -6.31 10.04
N LEU A 168 3.97 -5.74 9.06
CA LEU A 168 2.65 -5.12 9.22
C LEU A 168 1.55 -6.17 8.99
N GLN A 169 1.12 -6.86 10.04
CA GLN A 169 0.11 -7.93 9.94
C GLN A 169 -1.24 -7.44 9.38
N GLU A 170 -1.56 -6.16 9.56
CA GLU A 170 -2.80 -5.55 9.04
C GLU A 170 -2.84 -5.55 7.50
N MET A 171 -1.66 -5.50 6.85
CA MET A 171 -1.55 -5.60 5.39
C MET A 171 -1.92 -6.99 4.88
N LEU A 172 -1.77 -8.04 5.70
CA LEU A 172 -2.14 -9.40 5.33
C LEU A 172 -3.66 -9.51 5.11
N VAL A 173 -4.45 -8.91 6.00
CA VAL A 173 -5.92 -8.92 5.88
C VAL A 173 -6.35 -8.17 4.61
N THR A 174 -5.74 -7.02 4.36
CA THR A 174 -6.04 -6.22 3.16
C THR A 174 -5.58 -6.92 1.88
N GLY A 175 -4.41 -7.54 1.90
CA GLY A 175 -3.86 -8.30 0.78
C GLY A 175 -4.75 -9.49 0.42
N ASN A 176 -5.19 -10.26 1.42
CA ASN A 176 -6.14 -11.35 1.23
C ASN A 176 -7.50 -10.86 0.71
N TRP A 177 -8.00 -9.73 1.22
CA TRP A 177 -9.24 -9.11 0.70
C TRP A 177 -9.12 -8.78 -0.79
N LEU A 178 -8.04 -8.08 -1.19
CA LEU A 178 -7.80 -7.71 -2.58
C LEU A 178 -7.62 -8.94 -3.49
N LEU A 179 -7.00 -10.00 -2.98
CA LEU A 179 -6.83 -11.26 -3.71
C LEU A 179 -8.18 -11.95 -3.92
N VAL A 180 -8.96 -12.14 -2.84
CA VAL A 180 -10.28 -12.80 -2.90
C VAL A 180 -11.25 -12.00 -3.76
N THR A 181 -11.40 -10.69 -3.52
CA THR A 181 -12.28 -9.83 -4.30
C THR A 181 -11.78 -9.64 -5.73
N GLY A 182 -10.46 -9.63 -5.95
CA GLY A 182 -9.86 -9.62 -7.30
C GLY A 182 -10.21 -10.88 -8.09
N LEU A 183 -10.12 -12.06 -7.47
CA LEU A 183 -10.53 -13.32 -8.10
C LEU A 183 -12.03 -13.36 -8.36
N ILE A 184 -12.86 -12.94 -7.39
CA ILE A 184 -14.32 -12.86 -7.60
C ILE A 184 -14.63 -11.92 -8.75
N THR A 185 -14.08 -10.70 -8.76
CA THR A 185 -14.32 -9.74 -9.84
C THR A 185 -13.77 -10.19 -11.18
N LEU A 186 -12.75 -11.07 -11.21
CA LEU A 186 -12.27 -11.70 -12.45
C LEU A 186 -13.34 -12.59 -13.09
N PHE A 187 -14.00 -13.45 -12.31
CA PHE A 187 -15.05 -14.34 -12.81
C PHE A 187 -16.37 -13.61 -13.11
N TYR A 188 -16.61 -12.47 -12.46
CA TYR A 188 -17.81 -11.65 -12.64
C TYR A 188 -17.57 -10.38 -13.49
N ALA A 189 -16.42 -10.27 -14.17
CA ALA A 189 -16.00 -9.05 -14.87
C ALA A 189 -17.01 -8.56 -15.92
N GLU A 190 -17.69 -9.49 -16.60
CA GLU A 190 -18.69 -9.16 -17.63
C GLU A 190 -20.01 -8.64 -17.05
N ARG A 191 -20.32 -9.00 -15.80
CA ARG A 191 -21.59 -8.64 -15.15
C ARG A 191 -21.47 -7.43 -14.23
N LEU A 192 -20.25 -7.12 -13.80
CA LEU A 192 -20.00 -6.12 -12.77
C LEU A 192 -19.36 -4.88 -13.41
N SER A 193 -19.94 -3.71 -13.18
CA SER A 193 -19.38 -2.49 -13.75
C SER A 193 -17.97 -2.22 -13.18
N PRO A 194 -17.00 -1.75 -13.99
CA PRO A 194 -15.64 -1.51 -13.52
C PRO A 194 -15.57 -0.59 -12.29
N SER A 195 -16.43 0.43 -12.24
CA SER A 195 -16.52 1.34 -11.09
C SER A 195 -16.95 0.62 -9.81
N LEU A 196 -17.94 -0.28 -9.88
CA LEU A 196 -18.34 -1.09 -8.73
C LEU A 196 -17.23 -2.06 -8.31
N ALA A 197 -16.50 -2.63 -9.29
CA ALA A 197 -15.38 -3.51 -9.00
C ALA A 197 -14.33 -2.76 -8.17
N VAL A 198 -13.99 -1.53 -8.57
CA VAL A 198 -13.03 -0.66 -7.86
C VAL A 198 -13.49 -0.32 -6.44
N ILE A 199 -14.78 -0.06 -6.24
CA ILE A 199 -15.34 0.22 -4.90
C ILE A 199 -15.20 -1.02 -4.00
N ILE A 200 -15.59 -2.20 -4.49
CA ILE A 200 -15.61 -3.44 -3.70
C ILE A 200 -14.19 -3.94 -3.41
N THR A 201 -13.28 -3.86 -4.40
CA THR A 201 -11.91 -4.35 -4.24
C THR A 201 -11.07 -3.34 -3.45
N PHE A 202 -10.75 -2.20 -4.05
CA PHE A 202 -9.85 -1.22 -3.49
C PHE A 202 -10.50 -0.34 -2.42
N GLY A 203 -11.73 0.13 -2.65
CA GLY A 203 -12.44 0.99 -1.71
C GLY A 203 -12.65 0.31 -0.37
N CYS A 204 -13.35 -0.84 -0.37
CA CYS A 204 -13.56 -1.63 0.85
C CYS A 204 -12.25 -2.21 1.38
N GLY A 205 -11.33 -2.67 0.52
CA GLY A 205 -10.05 -3.23 0.96
C GLY A 205 -9.21 -2.24 1.77
N PHE A 206 -9.07 -0.99 1.31
CA PHE A 206 -8.31 0.01 2.06
C PHE A 206 -9.04 0.50 3.32
N CYS A 207 -10.38 0.52 3.34
CA CYS A 207 -11.12 0.76 4.58
C CYS A 207 -10.92 -0.39 5.59
N LEU A 208 -10.84 -1.63 5.09
CA LEU A 208 -10.60 -2.82 5.90
C LEU A 208 -9.23 -2.76 6.58
N LEU A 209 -8.21 -2.21 5.93
CA LEU A 209 -6.90 -1.95 6.56
C LEU A 209 -7.04 -1.16 7.88
N TYR A 210 -7.89 -0.13 7.90
CA TYR A 210 -8.14 0.66 9.10
C TYR A 210 -8.85 -0.14 10.19
N VAL A 211 -9.85 -0.93 9.81
CA VAL A 211 -10.58 -1.80 10.74
C VAL A 211 -9.65 -2.87 11.32
N ALA A 212 -8.86 -3.54 10.48
CA ALA A 212 -7.88 -4.54 10.89
C ALA A 212 -6.87 -3.96 11.89
N TYR A 213 -6.35 -2.76 11.62
CA TYR A 213 -5.49 -2.05 12.56
C TYR A 213 -6.17 -1.78 13.91
N ARG A 214 -7.43 -1.35 13.91
CA ARG A 214 -8.18 -1.09 15.16
C ARG A 214 -8.47 -2.36 15.96
N LEU A 215 -8.60 -3.51 15.30
CA LEU A 215 -8.84 -4.79 15.96
C LEU A 215 -7.54 -5.39 16.50
N MET A 216 -6.49 -5.47 15.66
CA MET A 216 -5.21 -6.09 16.01
C MET A 216 -4.33 -5.21 16.90
N GLY A 217 -4.53 -3.88 16.87
CA GLY A 217 -3.75 -2.93 17.64
C GLY A 217 -4.16 -2.81 19.11
N LYS A 218 -5.20 -3.51 19.57
CA LYS A 218 -5.62 -3.48 20.99
C LYS A 218 -4.78 -4.39 21.90
N ASP A 219 -4.05 -5.33 21.32
CA ASP A 219 -3.28 -6.33 22.06
C ASP A 219 -1.78 -5.99 22.17
N LYS A 220 -1.37 -4.78 21.75
CA LYS A 220 0.03 -4.28 21.81
C LYS A 220 0.10 -3.00 22.64
#